data_AF-A0A401FJU8-F1
#
_entry.id   AF-A0A401FJU8-F1
#
_cell.length_a   1.000
_cell.length_b   1.000
_cell.length_c   1.000
_cell.angle_alpha   90.00
_cell.angle_beta   90.00
_cell.angle_gamma   90.00
#
_symmetry.space_group_name_H-M   'P 1'
#
loop_
_entity.id
_entity.type
_entity.pdbx_description
1 polymer ?
#
loop_
_entity_poly.entity_id
_entity_poly.type
_entity_poly.pdbx_seq_one_letter_code
_entity_poly.pdbx_strand_id
1 'polypeptide(L)'
;MDEEQITQVSMMMLTKSGNAKRELNQALDELSGDVIDGEQVIIHIQRAHELIIEAHKLQNTVIKNEPNVNYSMLLTHAQDTLMNVETIEFITKKLAKIEIHD
;
A
#
# COMPACT_ATOMS: atom_id res chain seq x y z
N MET A 1 7.99 22.47 0.17
CA MET A 1 8.87 21.52 0.87
C MET A 1 10.23 21.56 0.19
N ASP A 2 11.32 21.37 0.93
CA ASP A 2 12.64 21.25 0.28
C ASP A 2 12.86 19.81 -0.27
N GLU A 3 13.92 19.64 -1.07
CA GLU A 3 14.25 18.38 -1.73
C GLU A 3 14.59 17.25 -0.73
N GLU A 4 15.22 17.60 0.40
CA GLU A 4 15.56 16.64 1.45
C GLU A 4 14.29 16.12 2.14
N GLN A 5 13.35 16.99 2.46
CA GLN A 5 12.04 16.64 2.99
C GLN A 5 11.26 15.75 2.03
N ILE A 6 11.24 16.08 0.72
CA ILE A 6 10.58 15.25 -0.30
C ILE A 6 11.25 13.87 -0.35
N THR A 7 12.57 13.80 -0.28
CA THR A 7 13.32 12.53 -0.28
C THR A 7 12.96 11.67 0.93
N GLN A 8 12.94 12.25 2.13
CA GLN A 8 12.57 11.55 3.36
C GLN A 8 11.13 11.04 3.30
N VAL A 9 10.19 11.89 2.86
CA VAL A 9 8.79 11.50 2.71
C VAL A 9 8.62 10.37 1.69
N SER A 10 9.34 10.44 0.57
CA SER A 10 9.33 9.38 -0.46
C SER A 10 9.83 8.04 0.06
N MET A 11 10.91 8.05 0.86
CA MET A 11 11.44 6.83 1.51
C MET A 11 10.46 6.25 2.53
N MET A 12 9.78 7.09 3.31
CA MET A 12 8.73 6.64 4.23
C MET A 12 7.55 6.03 3.48
N MET A 13 7.09 6.67 2.39
CA MET A 13 6.05 6.13 1.51
C MET A 13 6.43 4.77 0.95
N LEU A 14 7.66 4.60 0.44
CA LEU A 14 8.15 3.32 -0.07
C LEU A 14 8.17 2.24 1.02
N THR A 15 8.64 2.58 2.22
CA THR A 15 8.69 1.64 3.35
C THR A 15 7.29 1.16 3.73
N LYS A 16 6.34 2.09 3.87
CA LYS A 16 4.95 1.76 4.22
C LYS A 16 4.26 0.95 3.13
N SER A 17 4.42 1.35 1.87
CA SER A 17 3.85 0.64 0.72
C SER A 17 4.47 -0.76 0.56
N GLY A 18 5.78 -0.91 0.79
CA GLY A 18 6.46 -2.20 0.77
C GLY A 18 5.99 -3.15 1.87
N ASN A 19 5.75 -2.63 3.08
CA ASN A 19 5.18 -3.41 4.18
C ASN A 19 3.71 -3.80 3.88
N ALA A 20 2.90 -2.88 3.34
CA ALA A 20 1.54 -3.17 2.93
C ALA A 20 1.50 -4.27 1.86
N LYS A 21 2.39 -4.21 0.87
CA LYS A 21 2.54 -5.26 -0.14
C LYS A 21 2.87 -6.61 0.47
N ARG A 22 3.72 -6.66 1.51
CA ARG A 22 4.05 -7.90 2.22
C ARG A 22 2.82 -8.50 2.90
N GLU A 23 2.04 -7.70 3.61
CA GLU A 23 0.80 -8.16 4.25
C GLU A 23 -0.21 -8.65 3.19
N LEU A 24 -0.36 -7.96 2.07
CA LEU A 24 -1.23 -8.41 0.96
C LEU A 24 -0.75 -9.71 0.33
N ASN A 25 0.56 -9.91 0.20
CA ASN A 25 1.10 -11.20 -0.25
C ASN A 25 0.77 -12.31 0.74
N GLN A 26 0.87 -12.07 2.05
CA GLN A 26 0.48 -13.06 3.06
C GLN A 26 -1.00 -13.43 2.93
N ALA A 27 -1.88 -12.44 2.77
CA ALA A 27 -3.30 -12.70 2.51
C ALA A 27 -3.54 -13.51 1.23
N LEU A 28 -2.81 -13.22 0.14
CA LEU A 28 -2.94 -13.96 -1.12
C LEU A 28 -2.38 -15.39 -1.02
N ASP A 29 -1.28 -15.58 -0.30
CA ASP A 29 -0.70 -16.90 -0.05
C ASP A 29 -1.68 -17.77 0.73
N GLU A 30 -2.33 -17.22 1.78
CA GLU A 30 -3.38 -17.89 2.55
C GLU A 30 -4.61 -18.24 1.69
N LEU A 31 -5.06 -17.31 0.83
CA LEU A 31 -6.16 -17.56 -0.11
C LEU A 31 -5.83 -18.63 -1.16
N SER A 32 -4.56 -18.84 -1.46
CA SER A 32 -4.11 -19.84 -2.44
C SER A 32 -3.89 -21.24 -1.86
N GLY A 33 -4.00 -21.38 -0.53
CA GLY A 33 -3.79 -22.65 0.16
C GLY A 33 -4.97 -23.61 0.07
N ASP A 34 -4.72 -24.89 0.34
CA ASP A 34 -5.76 -25.94 0.36
C ASP A 34 -6.83 -25.73 1.45
N VAL A 35 -6.46 -25.02 2.53
CA VAL A 35 -7.34 -24.65 3.64
C VAL A 35 -7.20 -23.16 3.88
N ILE A 36 -8.32 -22.45 3.79
CA ILE A 36 -8.35 -20.99 3.93
C ILE A 36 -8.71 -20.64 5.38
N ASP A 37 -7.80 -19.95 6.06
CA ASP A 37 -8.09 -19.26 7.32
C ASP A 37 -8.60 -17.84 7.01
N GLY A 38 -9.92 -17.71 6.86
CA GLY A 38 -10.53 -16.45 6.50
C GLY A 38 -10.31 -15.32 7.52
N GLU A 39 -10.11 -15.64 8.80
CA GLU A 39 -9.84 -14.63 9.82
C GLU A 39 -8.45 -14.01 9.62
N GLN A 40 -7.46 -14.87 9.38
CA GLN A 40 -6.08 -14.45 9.11
C GLN A 40 -5.96 -13.62 7.83
N VAL A 41 -6.66 -14.02 6.76
CA VAL A 41 -6.71 -13.26 5.50
C VAL A 41 -7.21 -11.84 5.75
N ILE A 42 -8.30 -11.70 6.52
CA ILE A 42 -8.89 -10.40 6.85
C ILE A 42 -7.95 -9.56 7.73
N ILE A 43 -7.25 -10.18 8.68
CA ILE A 43 -6.25 -9.49 9.51
C ILE A 43 -5.12 -8.91 8.66
N HIS A 44 -4.57 -9.69 7.73
CA HIS A 44 -3.52 -9.24 6.82
C HIS A 44 -3.99 -8.11 5.90
N ILE A 45 -5.18 -8.22 5.32
CA ILE A 45 -5.79 -7.15 4.51
C ILE A 45 -5.97 -5.87 5.33
N GLN A 46 -6.43 -5.97 6.59
CA GLN A 46 -6.63 -4.81 7.45
C GLN A 46 -5.31 -4.10 7.79
N ARG A 47 -4.26 -4.87 8.11
CA ARG A 47 -2.91 -4.32 8.35
C ARG A 47 -2.35 -3.62 7.12
N ALA A 48 -2.52 -4.23 5.95
CA ALA A 48 -2.14 -3.60 4.69
C ALA A 48 -2.88 -2.27 4.47
N HIS A 49 -4.19 -2.24 4.72
CA HIS A 49 -5.03 -1.06 4.56
C HIS A 49 -4.55 0.11 5.45
N GLU A 50 -4.20 -0.17 6.70
CA GLU A 50 -3.69 0.84 7.63
C GLU A 50 -2.36 1.45 7.15
N LEU A 51 -1.44 0.62 6.67
CA LEU A 51 -0.17 1.05 6.10
C LEU A 51 -0.35 1.89 4.83
N ILE A 52 -1.31 1.52 3.97
CA ILE A 52 -1.70 2.27 2.77
C ILE A 52 -2.25 3.65 3.16
N ILE A 53 -3.13 3.72 4.16
CA ILE A 53 -3.65 5.01 4.67
C ILE A 53 -2.52 5.91 5.16
N GLU A 54 -1.53 5.35 5.89
CA GLU A 54 -0.36 6.11 6.33
C GLU A 54 0.47 6.64 5.16
N ALA A 55 0.73 5.82 4.15
CA ALA A 55 1.43 6.22 2.93
C ALA A 55 0.66 7.30 2.15
N HIS A 56 -0.68 7.21 2.09
CA HIS A 56 -1.55 8.22 1.48
C HIS A 56 -1.51 9.56 2.18
N LYS A 57 -1.45 9.56 3.52
CA LYS A 57 -1.29 10.81 4.28
C LYS A 57 0.02 11.51 3.93
N LEU A 58 1.09 10.75 3.72
CA LEU A 58 2.38 11.26 3.27
C LEU A 58 2.29 11.83 1.83
N GLN A 59 1.71 11.07 0.89
CA GLN A 59 1.49 11.54 -0.48
C GLN A 59 0.70 12.84 -0.53
N ASN A 60 -0.41 12.91 0.23
CA ASN A 60 -1.25 14.10 0.32
C ASN A 60 -0.51 15.30 0.91
N THR A 61 0.43 15.08 1.83
CA THR A 61 1.26 16.15 2.40
C THR A 61 2.16 16.75 1.33
N VAL A 62 2.74 15.94 0.45
CA VAL A 62 3.56 16.43 -0.67
C VAL A 62 2.70 17.22 -1.67
N ILE A 63 1.56 16.65 -2.10
CA ILE A 63 0.66 17.29 -3.08
C ILE A 63 0.14 18.64 -2.57
N LYS A 64 -0.21 18.75 -1.28
CA LYS A 64 -0.74 19.99 -0.71
C LYS A 64 0.29 21.11 -0.62
N ASN A 65 1.53 20.77 -0.29
CA ASN A 65 2.56 21.76 0.00
C ASN A 65 3.38 22.17 -1.22
N GLU A 66 3.17 21.51 -2.37
CA GLU A 66 4.00 21.69 -3.56
C GLU A 66 3.15 22.02 -4.80
N PRO A 67 2.79 23.30 -5.01
CA PRO A 67 1.94 23.72 -6.14
C PRO A 67 2.62 23.55 -7.51
N ASN A 68 3.95 23.45 -7.53
CA ASN A 68 4.77 23.07 -8.68
C ASN A 68 5.76 22.00 -8.22
N VAL A 69 5.35 20.73 -8.20
CA VAL A 69 6.24 19.63 -7.83
C VAL A 69 7.40 19.58 -8.81
N ASN A 70 8.60 19.97 -8.37
CA ASN A 70 9.81 19.69 -9.14
C ASN A 70 9.91 18.17 -9.31
N TYR A 71 10.16 17.72 -10.55
CA TYR A 71 10.25 16.30 -10.86
C TYR A 71 11.30 15.63 -9.95
N SER A 72 10.87 14.60 -9.22
CA SER A 72 11.74 13.73 -8.42
C SER A 72 11.46 12.29 -8.79
N MET A 73 12.46 11.60 -9.36
CA MET A 73 12.33 10.18 -9.72
C MET A 73 11.94 9.33 -8.51
N LEU A 74 12.48 9.63 -7.33
CA LEU A 74 12.20 8.87 -6.12
C LEU A 74 10.76 9.08 -5.65
N LEU A 75 10.26 10.32 -5.69
CA LEU A 75 8.87 10.62 -5.34
C LEU A 75 7.91 9.92 -6.31
N THR A 76 8.17 10.02 -7.62
CA THR A 76 7.37 9.33 -8.64
C THR A 76 7.35 7.82 -8.37
N HIS A 77 8.51 7.21 -8.10
CA HIS A 77 8.58 5.79 -7.78
C HIS A 77 7.80 5.43 -6.50
N ALA A 78 7.86 6.27 -5.46
CA ALA A 78 7.11 6.09 -4.23
C ALA A 78 5.60 6.16 -4.46
N GLN A 79 5.14 7.11 -5.27
CA GLN A 79 3.74 7.26 -5.66
C GLN A 79 3.26 6.06 -6.49
N ASP A 80 4.03 5.65 -7.51
CA ASP A 80 3.71 4.48 -8.35
C ASP A 80 3.61 3.20 -7.50
N THR A 81 4.54 3.02 -6.56
CA THR A 81 4.52 1.89 -5.64
C THR A 81 3.26 1.89 -4.77
N LEU A 82 2.88 3.05 -4.20
CA LEU A 82 1.66 3.17 -3.40
C LEU A 82 0.42 2.82 -4.22
N MET A 83 0.24 3.44 -5.38
CA MET A 83 -0.95 3.21 -6.22
C MET A 83 -1.02 1.77 -6.75
N ASN A 84 0.13 1.14 -7.02
CA ASN A 84 0.19 -0.28 -7.36
C ASN A 84 -0.29 -1.16 -6.20
N VAL A 85 0.16 -0.87 -4.97
CA VAL A 85 -0.23 -1.62 -3.78
C VAL A 85 -1.72 -1.46 -3.45
N GLU A 86 -2.30 -0.28 -3.67
CA GLU A 86 -3.75 -0.10 -3.55
C GLU A 86 -4.55 -0.92 -4.56
N THR A 87 -4.04 -1.03 -5.79
CA THR A 87 -4.66 -1.87 -6.81
C THR A 87 -4.63 -3.34 -6.38
N ILE A 88 -3.51 -3.80 -5.80
CA ILE A 88 -3.40 -5.14 -5.23
C ILE A 88 -4.40 -5.30 -4.09
N GLU A 89 -4.49 -4.35 -3.16
CA GLU A 89 -5.44 -4.40 -2.04
C GLU A 89 -6.89 -4.55 -2.53
N PHE A 90 -7.28 -3.74 -3.51
CA PHE A 90 -8.60 -3.81 -4.13
C PHE A 90 -8.88 -5.21 -4.68
N ILE A 91 -7.94 -5.79 -5.42
CA ILE A 91 -8.08 -7.13 -6.02
C ILE A 91 -8.13 -8.20 -4.91
N THR A 92 -7.20 -8.17 -3.95
CA THR A 92 -7.16 -9.12 -2.83
C THR A 92 -8.47 -9.10 -2.03
N LYS A 93 -9.04 -7.92 -1.74
CA LYS A 93 -10.36 -7.80 -1.09
C LYS A 93 -11.48 -8.45 -1.89
N LYS A 94 -11.46 -8.34 -3.23
CA LYS A 94 -12.45 -8.99 -4.11
C LYS A 94 -12.29 -10.50 -4.13
N LEU A 95 -11.05 -10.99 -4.22
CA LEU A 95 -10.73 -12.42 -4.19
C LEU A 95 -11.13 -13.04 -2.84
N ALA A 96 -10.73 -12.42 -1.73
CA ALA A 96 -11.09 -12.89 -0.38
C ALA A 96 -12.60 -13.04 -0.21
N LYS A 97 -13.40 -12.11 -0.76
CA LYS A 97 -14.85 -12.19 -0.72
C LYS A 97 -15.41 -13.35 -1.54
N ILE A 98 -14.73 -13.79 -2.60
CA ILE A 98 -15.17 -14.92 -3.41
C ILE A 98 -14.85 -16.22 -2.67
N GLU A 99 -13.62 -16.39 -2.21
CA GLU A 99 -13.13 -17.65 -1.65
C GLU A 99 -13.61 -17.94 -0.21
N ILE A 100 -13.88 -16.92 0.61
CA ILE A 100 -14.30 -17.10 2.03
C ILE A 100 -15.83 -17.32 2.14
N HIS A 101 -16.59 -17.03 1.08
CA HIS A 101 -18.06 -17.14 1.08
C HIS A 101 -18.60 -18.46 0.50
N ASP A 102 -17.73 -19.41 0.14
CA ASP A 102 -18.05 -20.82 -0.14
C ASP A 102 -17.71 -21.71 1.07
#